data_AF-A0AAN8WWI7-F1
#
_entry.id   AF-A0AAN8WWI7-F1
#
_cell.length_a   1.000
_cell.length_b   1.000
_cell.length_c   1.000
_cell.angle_alpha   90.00
_cell.angle_beta   90.00
_cell.angle_gamma   90.00
#
_symmetry.space_group_name_H-M   'P 1'
#
loop_
_entity.id
_entity.type
_entity.pdbx_description
1 polymer ?
#
loop_
_entity_poly.entity_id
_entity_poly.type
_entity_poly.pdbx_seq_one_letter_code
_entity_poly.pdbx_strand_id
1 'polypeptide(L)'
;MAMFTFISDFPPLYTVSSDVIMQRSVLQLLIHLVQIRVNYCLLDSDQIFIGYVIKQFEYIEEGQIKQAEELIPSMFRFLVLLSYERHHSKSIIGVPKIIQLCDGLMASGQPPLSHCIRALQPLVEDLFLVRSTTSSADQRELDTQREVLCSMLLRLAHYHQVLHLISLILGATMETNRERWRKLSRQVIDTLLPLLSKLQVNLDSQESLAAVEEVMNGVCPSVYRPVDCLLKALFTSPCELESTVGVERWVGSVLLLLRTLIAHSTPELVLARLEELGLSMDYVHSDVSADSAAEATPAPESLSQQSSDSSANFRDPLNVTQPETQPQVAMARFLLEVIRVSISEIRSVRLSLLNSGSSSDLKAMVHSPDLLVHLSHHLLLSLLHLTVSGKFNGRIPPPYSSACRKSQLNGMKQRD
;
A
#
# COMPACT_ATOMS: atom_id res chain seq x y z
N MET A 1 -28.02 -29.33 34.36
CA MET A 1 -27.28 -30.61 34.36
C MET A 1 -27.17 -31.18 32.95
N ALA A 2 -28.26 -31.42 32.21
CA ALA A 2 -28.21 -31.91 30.82
C ALA A 2 -27.42 -31.04 29.83
N MET A 3 -27.51 -29.71 29.94
CA MET A 3 -26.73 -28.79 29.10
C MET A 3 -25.22 -28.87 29.38
N PHE A 4 -24.81 -29.10 30.63
CA PHE A 4 -23.40 -29.25 30.99
C PHE A 4 -22.82 -30.59 30.51
N THR A 5 -23.61 -31.67 30.56
CA THR A 5 -23.23 -32.98 30.01
C THR A 5 -23.13 -32.94 28.48
N PHE A 6 -24.02 -32.20 27.81
CA PHE A 6 -23.91 -31.98 26.37
C PHE A 6 -22.68 -31.13 26.01
N ILE A 7 -22.35 -30.14 26.85
CA ILE A 7 -21.18 -29.27 26.64
C ILE A 7 -19.85 -30.01 26.86
N SER A 8 -19.80 -30.99 27.77
CA SER A 8 -18.59 -31.78 28.04
C SER A 8 -18.17 -32.70 26.87
N ASP A 9 -19.07 -32.95 25.91
CA ASP A 9 -18.80 -33.87 24.78
C ASP A 9 -18.16 -33.16 23.57
N PHE A 10 -18.10 -31.82 23.54
CA PHE A 10 -17.52 -31.08 22.41
C PHE A 10 -15.99 -31.06 22.32
N PRO A 11 -15.23 -30.95 23.43
CA PRO A 11 -13.77 -31.03 23.38
C PRO A 11 -13.23 -32.35 22.75
N PRO A 12 -13.83 -33.53 23.02
CA PRO A 12 -13.51 -34.77 22.30
C PRO A 12 -13.75 -34.70 20.78
N LEU A 13 -14.84 -34.08 20.33
CA LEU A 13 -15.13 -33.93 18.90
C LEU A 13 -14.05 -33.12 18.17
N TYR A 14 -13.53 -32.07 18.81
CA TYR A 14 -12.45 -31.26 18.25
C TYR A 14 -11.11 -32.02 18.16
N THR A 15 -10.75 -32.75 19.23
CA THR A 15 -9.45 -33.39 19.37
C THR A 15 -9.28 -34.65 18.54
N VAL A 16 -10.38 -35.34 18.22
CA VAL A 16 -10.35 -36.62 17.47
C VAL A 16 -10.62 -36.41 15.96
N SER A 17 -11.18 -35.27 15.57
CA SER A 17 -11.51 -34.99 14.17
C SER A 17 -10.41 -34.25 13.42
N SER A 18 -10.31 -34.53 12.12
CA SER A 18 -9.49 -33.79 11.14
C SER A 18 -10.32 -32.82 10.29
N ASP A 19 -11.64 -32.72 10.53
CA ASP A 19 -12.52 -31.79 9.81
C ASP A 19 -12.42 -30.38 10.41
N VAL A 20 -11.78 -29.49 9.65
CA VAL A 20 -11.58 -28.09 10.03
C VAL A 20 -12.90 -27.34 10.21
N ILE A 21 -13.95 -27.66 9.45
CA ILE A 21 -15.24 -26.97 9.58
C ILE A 21 -15.91 -27.34 10.89
N MET A 22 -15.83 -28.61 11.27
CA MET A 22 -16.32 -29.07 12.56
C MET A 22 -15.50 -28.48 13.72
N GLN A 23 -14.17 -28.50 13.62
CA GLN A 23 -13.28 -27.90 14.61
C GLN A 23 -13.57 -26.40 14.81
N ARG A 24 -13.73 -25.65 13.70
CA ARG A 24 -14.14 -24.25 13.72
C ARG A 24 -15.48 -24.08 14.43
N SER A 25 -16.46 -24.92 14.13
CA SER A 25 -17.79 -24.85 14.75
C SER A 25 -17.75 -25.07 16.26
N VAL A 26 -16.93 -26.01 16.73
CA VAL A 26 -16.70 -26.24 18.17
C VAL A 26 -16.02 -25.03 18.81
N LEU A 27 -14.98 -24.46 18.19
CA LEU A 27 -14.36 -23.22 18.69
C LEU A 27 -15.34 -22.06 18.74
N GLN A 28 -16.19 -21.90 17.73
CA GLN A 28 -17.24 -20.88 17.74
C GLN A 28 -18.21 -21.08 18.90
N LEU A 29 -18.65 -22.31 19.17
CA LEU A 29 -19.50 -22.59 20.34
C LEU A 29 -18.79 -22.20 21.65
N LEU A 30 -17.54 -22.59 21.83
CA LEU A 30 -16.75 -22.25 23.03
C LEU A 30 -16.54 -20.74 23.17
N ILE A 31 -16.27 -20.03 22.08
CA ILE A 31 -16.21 -18.56 22.03
C ILE A 31 -17.50 -17.96 22.59
N HIS A 32 -18.66 -18.41 22.10
CA HIS A 32 -19.95 -17.90 22.58
C HIS A 32 -20.17 -18.21 24.06
N LEU A 33 -19.82 -19.41 24.54
CA LEU A 33 -19.94 -19.79 25.94
C LEU A 33 -19.09 -18.89 26.85
N VAL A 34 -17.85 -18.63 26.48
CA VAL A 34 -16.95 -17.72 27.23
C VAL A 34 -17.51 -16.29 27.22
N GLN A 35 -18.02 -15.81 26.08
CA GLN A 35 -18.60 -14.47 25.97
C GLN A 35 -19.84 -14.28 26.86
N ILE A 36 -20.68 -15.31 27.02
CA ILE A 36 -21.83 -15.28 27.96
C ILE A 36 -21.42 -15.59 29.41
N ARG A 37 -20.12 -15.53 29.73
CA ARG A 37 -19.53 -15.69 31.07
C ARG A 37 -19.69 -17.11 31.67
N VAL A 38 -19.76 -18.15 30.84
CA VAL A 38 -19.56 -19.52 31.33
C VAL A 38 -18.09 -19.68 31.74
N ASN A 39 -17.88 -20.14 32.97
CA ASN A 39 -16.53 -20.35 33.49
C ASN A 39 -15.81 -21.45 32.69
N TYR A 40 -14.78 -21.06 31.93
CA TYR A 40 -14.02 -21.96 31.09
C TYR A 40 -13.35 -23.10 31.87
N CYS A 41 -12.98 -22.88 33.13
CA CYS A 41 -12.36 -23.91 33.98
C CYS A 41 -13.31 -25.08 34.27
N LEU A 42 -14.62 -24.91 34.11
CA LEU A 42 -15.59 -26.00 34.20
C LEU A 42 -15.67 -26.83 32.91
N LEU A 43 -15.25 -26.24 31.79
CA LEU A 43 -15.27 -26.87 30.47
C LEU A 43 -13.95 -27.61 30.20
N ASP A 44 -12.85 -27.10 30.71
CA ASP A 44 -11.50 -27.65 30.53
C ASP A 44 -10.68 -27.50 31.82
N SER A 45 -11.05 -28.27 32.86
CA SER A 45 -10.40 -28.19 34.18
C SER A 45 -8.92 -28.58 34.15
N ASP A 46 -8.57 -29.54 33.30
CA ASP A 46 -7.22 -30.08 33.16
C ASP A 46 -6.40 -29.36 32.06
N GLN A 47 -6.97 -28.32 31.44
CA GLN A 47 -6.35 -27.54 30.36
C GLN A 47 -5.89 -28.41 29.15
N ILE A 48 -6.56 -29.54 28.94
CA ILE A 48 -6.24 -30.47 27.85
C ILE A 48 -6.67 -29.86 26.53
N PHE A 49 -7.86 -29.24 26.48
CA PHE A 49 -8.39 -28.66 25.25
C PHE A 49 -7.56 -27.46 24.81
N ILE A 50 -7.30 -26.49 25.69
CA ILE A 50 -6.45 -25.34 25.32
C ILE A 50 -5.04 -25.81 24.97
N GLY A 51 -4.48 -26.78 25.70
CA GLY A 51 -3.18 -27.36 25.39
C GLY A 51 -3.13 -27.95 23.98
N TYR A 52 -4.20 -28.65 23.57
CA TYR A 52 -4.33 -29.18 22.21
C TYR A 52 -4.46 -28.07 21.16
N VAL A 53 -5.29 -27.04 21.39
CA VAL A 53 -5.43 -25.89 20.48
C VAL A 53 -4.09 -25.17 20.30
N ILE A 54 -3.32 -24.97 21.37
CA ILE A 54 -1.98 -24.35 21.27
C ILE A 54 -1.02 -25.25 20.48
N LYS A 55 -1.03 -26.56 20.75
CA LYS A 55 -0.17 -27.51 20.03
C LYS A 55 -0.50 -27.58 18.53
N GLN A 56 -1.75 -27.36 18.14
CA GLN A 56 -2.14 -27.35 16.73
C GLN A 56 -1.40 -26.30 15.91
N PHE A 57 -0.89 -25.22 16.51
CA PHE A 57 -0.08 -24.24 15.77
C PHE A 57 1.19 -24.85 15.19
N GLU A 58 1.85 -25.80 15.87
CA GLU A 58 3.03 -26.50 15.34
C GLU A 58 2.69 -27.21 14.01
N TYR A 59 1.54 -27.88 13.96
CA TYR A 59 1.08 -28.56 12.74
C TYR A 59 0.64 -27.59 11.63
N ILE A 60 0.11 -26.41 11.99
CA ILE A 60 -0.24 -25.36 11.02
C ILE A 60 1.03 -24.77 10.43
N GLU A 61 2.03 -24.47 11.26
CA GLU A 61 3.33 -23.94 10.85
C GLU A 61 4.03 -24.92 9.89
N GLU A 62 3.99 -26.23 10.21
CA GLU A 62 4.51 -27.30 9.36
C GLU A 62 3.65 -27.63 8.12
N GLY A 63 2.50 -26.96 7.94
CA GLY A 63 1.61 -27.15 6.78
C GLY A 63 0.85 -28.48 6.78
N GLN A 64 0.70 -29.13 7.94
CA GLN A 64 0.06 -30.44 8.08
C GLN A 64 -1.47 -30.34 8.22
N ILE A 65 -2.00 -29.17 8.58
CA ILE A 65 -3.45 -28.92 8.64
C ILE A 65 -3.92 -28.31 7.32
N LYS A 66 -4.74 -29.06 6.59
CA LYS A 66 -5.40 -28.58 5.36
C LYS A 66 -6.44 -27.52 5.71
N GLN A 67 -6.56 -26.48 4.89
CA GLN A 67 -7.55 -25.41 5.06
C GLN A 67 -7.45 -24.69 6.42
N ALA A 68 -6.24 -24.58 6.98
CA ALA A 68 -6.01 -23.94 8.28
C ALA A 68 -6.52 -22.48 8.32
N GLU A 69 -6.62 -21.80 7.18
CA GLU A 69 -7.15 -20.44 7.04
C GLU A 69 -8.57 -20.24 7.58
N GLU A 70 -9.39 -21.31 7.60
CA GLU A 70 -10.75 -21.27 8.16
C GLU A 70 -10.74 -21.43 9.70
N LEU A 71 -9.69 -22.05 10.25
CA LEU A 71 -9.55 -22.34 11.67
C LEU A 71 -8.87 -21.20 12.44
N ILE A 72 -7.80 -20.65 11.87
CA ILE A 72 -6.90 -19.67 12.50
C ILE A 72 -7.65 -18.48 13.13
N PRO A 73 -8.59 -17.79 12.45
CA PRO A 73 -9.33 -16.68 13.07
C PRO A 73 -10.08 -17.09 14.34
N SER A 74 -10.68 -18.29 14.33
CA SER A 74 -11.44 -18.81 15.47
C SER A 74 -10.51 -19.21 16.62
N MET A 75 -9.34 -19.80 16.32
CA MET A 75 -8.34 -20.11 17.34
C MET A 75 -7.85 -18.83 18.02
N PHE A 76 -7.46 -17.81 17.26
CA PHE A 76 -6.98 -16.55 17.82
C PHE A 76 -8.06 -15.82 18.62
N ARG A 77 -9.30 -15.75 18.12
CA ARG A 77 -10.42 -15.17 18.85
C ARG A 77 -10.68 -15.88 20.17
N PHE A 78 -10.62 -17.21 20.17
CA PHE A 78 -10.78 -18.02 21.38
C PHE A 78 -9.66 -17.73 22.39
N LEU A 79 -8.39 -17.76 21.98
CA LEU A 79 -7.26 -17.50 22.86
C LEU A 79 -7.28 -16.07 23.42
N VAL A 80 -7.64 -15.09 22.61
CA VAL A 80 -7.79 -13.69 23.04
C VAL A 80 -8.86 -13.57 24.12
N LEU A 81 -10.01 -14.21 23.97
CA LEU A 81 -11.04 -14.23 25.01
C LEU A 81 -10.56 -14.91 26.30
N LEU A 82 -9.86 -16.04 26.18
CA LEU A 82 -9.32 -16.74 27.35
C LEU A 82 -8.23 -15.94 28.08
N SER A 83 -7.62 -14.94 27.44
CA SER A 83 -6.62 -14.12 28.12
C SER A 83 -7.19 -13.16 29.18
N TYR A 84 -8.51 -13.00 29.22
CA TYR A 84 -9.20 -12.34 30.33
C TYR A 84 -9.53 -13.30 31.49
N GLU A 85 -9.55 -14.60 31.22
CA GLU A 85 -9.95 -15.63 32.18
C GLU A 85 -8.77 -16.03 33.09
N ARG A 86 -9.11 -16.46 34.30
CA ARG A 86 -8.15 -16.95 35.30
C ARG A 86 -8.56 -18.31 35.81
N HIS A 87 -7.60 -19.23 35.83
CA HIS A 87 -7.72 -20.49 36.55
C HIS A 87 -7.16 -20.32 37.96
N HIS A 88 -8.06 -20.29 38.93
CA HIS A 88 -7.78 -19.79 40.28
C HIS A 88 -7.22 -18.35 40.23
N SER A 89 -5.93 -18.16 40.51
CA SER A 89 -5.27 -16.84 40.46
C SER A 89 -4.33 -16.67 39.27
N LYS A 90 -4.14 -17.71 38.44
CA LYS A 90 -3.23 -17.68 37.29
C LYS A 90 -4.01 -17.40 36.01
N SER A 91 -3.47 -16.55 35.15
CA SER A 91 -4.02 -16.37 33.80
C SER A 91 -3.94 -17.69 33.03
N ILE A 92 -5.00 -18.00 32.27
CA ILE A 92 -5.05 -19.22 31.45
C ILE A 92 -4.06 -19.12 30.28
N ILE A 93 -4.05 -17.98 29.60
CA ILE A 93 -3.07 -17.65 28.57
C ILE A 93 -2.85 -16.13 28.53
N GLY A 94 -1.60 -15.69 28.50
CA GLY A 94 -1.28 -14.26 28.37
C GLY A 94 -1.25 -13.78 26.92
N VAL A 95 -1.62 -12.52 26.68
CA VAL A 95 -1.46 -11.87 25.37
C VAL A 95 -0.05 -11.99 24.79
N PRO A 96 1.05 -11.92 25.57
CA PRO A 96 2.41 -12.13 25.03
C PRO A 96 2.57 -13.51 24.37
N LYS A 97 1.94 -14.56 24.92
CA LYS A 97 1.97 -15.90 24.33
C LYS A 97 1.16 -15.97 23.03
N ILE A 98 0.04 -15.26 22.95
CA ILE A 98 -0.79 -15.20 21.74
C ILE A 98 -0.04 -14.47 20.61
N ILE A 99 0.62 -13.35 20.93
CA ILE A 99 1.49 -12.63 19.99
C ILE A 99 2.63 -13.55 19.51
N GLN A 100 3.25 -14.32 20.41
CA GLN A 100 4.29 -15.29 20.04
C GLN A 100 3.77 -16.35 19.05
N LEU A 101 2.55 -16.87 19.23
CA LEU A 101 1.96 -17.83 18.28
C LEU A 101 1.72 -17.18 16.91
N CYS A 102 1.33 -15.91 16.87
CA CYS A 102 1.19 -15.18 15.61
C CYS A 102 2.54 -14.95 14.92
N ASP A 103 3.59 -14.64 15.68
CA ASP A 103 4.96 -14.49 15.15
C ASP A 103 5.51 -15.84 14.63
N GLY A 104 5.17 -16.96 15.28
CA GLY A 104 5.44 -18.32 14.79
C GLY A 104 4.81 -18.57 13.41
N LEU A 105 3.51 -18.29 13.27
CA LEU A 105 2.83 -18.34 11.97
C LEU A 105 3.48 -17.42 10.93
N MET A 106 3.92 -16.23 11.33
CA MET A 106 4.58 -15.28 10.44
C MET A 106 5.96 -15.76 9.97
N ALA A 107 6.68 -16.49 10.81
CA ALA A 107 8.01 -17.04 10.52
C ALA A 107 7.97 -18.43 9.83
N SER A 108 6.83 -19.10 9.83
CA SER A 108 6.65 -20.48 9.34
C SER A 108 6.85 -20.67 7.83
N GLY A 109 6.90 -19.61 7.05
CA GLY A 109 6.92 -19.68 5.58
C GLY A 109 5.54 -19.96 4.94
N GLN A 110 4.49 -20.13 5.75
CA GLN A 110 3.13 -20.24 5.25
C GLN A 110 2.67 -18.92 4.60
N PRO A 111 1.73 -18.95 3.63
CA PRO A 111 1.29 -17.75 2.94
C PRO A 111 0.66 -16.73 3.91
N PRO A 112 1.13 -15.47 3.96
CA PRO A 112 0.67 -14.49 4.95
C PRO A 112 -0.84 -14.22 4.93
N LEU A 113 -1.44 -14.13 3.74
CA LEU A 113 -2.86 -13.82 3.54
C LEU A 113 -3.82 -14.87 4.12
N SER A 114 -3.41 -16.14 4.13
CA SER A 114 -4.21 -17.25 4.65
C SER A 114 -3.90 -17.54 6.13
N HIS A 115 -2.74 -17.12 6.64
CA HIS A 115 -2.26 -17.50 7.97
C HIS A 115 -2.09 -16.30 8.92
N CYS A 116 -0.91 -15.68 8.94
CA CYS A 116 -0.59 -14.69 9.97
C CYS A 116 -1.47 -13.43 9.89
N ILE A 117 -1.88 -12.99 8.69
CA ILE A 117 -2.79 -11.83 8.55
C ILE A 117 -4.17 -12.14 9.13
N ARG A 118 -4.66 -13.38 8.95
CA ARG A 118 -5.92 -13.86 9.55
C ARG A 118 -5.85 -13.94 11.08
N ALA A 119 -4.68 -14.27 11.62
CA ALA A 119 -4.40 -14.29 13.06
C ALA A 119 -4.30 -12.89 13.68
N LEU A 120 -3.77 -11.92 12.95
CA LEU A 120 -3.58 -10.54 13.42
C LEU A 120 -4.89 -9.81 13.65
N GLN A 121 -5.93 -10.09 12.86
CA GLN A 121 -7.19 -9.35 12.94
C GLN A 121 -7.87 -9.44 14.34
N PRO A 122 -8.13 -10.63 14.93
CA PRO A 122 -8.70 -10.72 16.27
C PRO A 122 -7.86 -10.05 17.36
N LEU A 123 -6.52 -10.07 17.20
CA LEU A 123 -5.61 -9.37 18.11
C LEU A 123 -5.76 -7.85 18.01
N VAL A 124 -5.78 -7.31 16.79
CA VAL A 124 -5.93 -5.86 16.57
C VAL A 124 -7.27 -5.36 17.13
N GLU A 125 -8.36 -6.06 16.82
CA GLU A 125 -9.70 -5.72 17.31
C GLU A 125 -9.74 -5.68 18.85
N ASP A 126 -9.20 -6.69 19.53
CA ASP A 126 -9.22 -6.73 20.99
C ASP A 126 -8.27 -5.70 21.64
N LEU A 127 -7.00 -5.68 21.20
CA LEU A 127 -5.98 -4.84 21.84
C LEU A 127 -6.24 -3.34 21.63
N PHE A 128 -6.82 -2.92 20.50
CA PHE A 128 -7.01 -1.50 20.19
C PHE A 128 -8.45 -1.01 20.33
N LEU A 129 -9.47 -1.86 20.18
CA LEU A 129 -10.88 -1.43 20.29
C LEU A 129 -11.51 -1.83 21.62
N VAL A 130 -11.20 -3.01 22.15
CA VAL A 130 -11.85 -3.53 23.37
C VAL A 130 -11.09 -3.12 24.64
N ARG A 131 -9.76 -3.34 24.69
CA ARG A 131 -8.93 -3.11 25.90
C ARG A 131 -8.58 -1.65 26.21
N SER A 132 -9.17 -0.70 25.49
CA SER A 132 -8.75 0.70 25.51
C SER A 132 -9.02 1.45 26.82
N THR A 133 -9.67 0.83 27.81
CA THR A 133 -10.04 1.43 29.10
C THR A 133 -9.54 0.64 30.33
N THR A 134 -8.33 0.08 30.29
CA THR A 134 -7.77 -0.75 31.36
C THR A 134 -7.05 0.04 32.48
N SER A 135 -6.79 -0.64 33.61
CA SER A 135 -6.16 -0.05 34.82
C SER A 135 -4.72 0.43 34.58
N SER A 136 -4.24 1.40 35.37
CA SER A 136 -2.96 2.09 35.11
C SER A 136 -1.70 1.22 35.19
N ALA A 137 -1.71 0.12 35.97
CA ALA A 137 -0.57 -0.80 36.07
C ALA A 137 -0.48 -1.74 34.86
N ASP A 138 -1.63 -2.21 34.37
CA ASP A 138 -1.74 -3.09 33.19
C ASP A 138 -1.50 -2.31 31.89
N GLN A 139 -1.66 -0.98 31.93
CA GLN A 139 -1.53 -0.11 30.75
C GLN A 139 -0.14 -0.17 30.12
N ARG A 140 0.95 -0.19 30.92
CA ARG A 140 2.32 -0.23 30.37
C ARG A 140 2.62 -1.53 29.62
N GLU A 141 2.15 -2.66 30.16
CA GLU A 141 2.31 -3.95 29.52
C GLU A 141 1.49 -4.01 28.22
N LEU A 142 0.23 -3.55 28.27
CA LEU A 142 -0.64 -3.43 27.11
C LEU A 142 -0.01 -2.56 26.00
N ASP A 143 0.63 -1.45 26.38
CA ASP A 143 1.29 -0.56 25.43
C ASP A 143 2.48 -1.24 24.75
N THR A 144 3.26 -2.02 25.49
CA THR A 144 4.35 -2.83 24.94
C THR A 144 3.81 -3.86 23.95
N GLN A 145 2.71 -4.54 24.29
CA GLN A 145 2.06 -5.51 23.41
C GLN A 145 1.53 -4.85 22.13
N ARG A 146 0.93 -3.66 22.23
CA ARG A 146 0.47 -2.86 21.09
C ARG A 146 1.63 -2.44 20.18
N GLU A 147 2.77 -2.03 20.74
CA GLU A 147 3.96 -1.66 19.95
C GLU A 147 4.54 -2.86 19.18
N VAL A 148 4.60 -4.03 19.81
CA VAL A 148 5.01 -5.27 19.13
C VAL A 148 4.06 -5.59 17.98
N LEU A 149 2.74 -5.52 18.22
CA LEU A 149 1.73 -5.81 17.20
C LEU A 149 1.79 -4.82 16.03
N CYS A 150 1.97 -3.52 16.29
CA CYS A 150 2.21 -2.52 15.25
C CYS A 150 3.47 -2.84 14.43
N SER A 151 4.55 -3.27 15.09
CA SER A 151 5.79 -3.65 14.40
C SER A 151 5.59 -4.87 13.50
N MET A 152 4.82 -5.87 13.93
CA MET A 152 4.46 -7.02 13.11
C MET A 152 3.64 -6.62 11.88
N LEU A 153 2.64 -5.75 12.04
CA LEU A 153 1.81 -5.23 10.94
C LEU A 153 2.64 -4.45 9.93
N LEU A 154 3.56 -3.59 10.38
CA LEU A 154 4.40 -2.79 9.48
C LEU A 154 5.33 -3.64 8.61
N ARG A 155 5.77 -4.82 9.09
CA ARG A 155 6.53 -5.79 8.27
C ARG A 155 5.69 -6.39 7.13
N LEU A 156 4.36 -6.30 7.20
CA LEU A 156 3.39 -6.82 6.22
C LEU A 156 2.62 -5.69 5.51
N ALA A 157 3.09 -4.45 5.58
CA ALA A 157 2.40 -3.28 5.02
C ALA A 157 2.23 -3.31 3.49
N HIS A 158 2.84 -4.28 2.80
CA HIS A 158 2.62 -4.56 1.38
C HIS A 158 1.22 -5.12 1.07
N TYR A 159 0.54 -5.70 2.07
CA TYR A 159 -0.81 -6.26 1.93
C TYR A 159 -1.87 -5.27 2.35
N HIS A 160 -2.87 -5.03 1.49
CA HIS A 160 -3.92 -4.05 1.79
C HIS A 160 -4.81 -4.43 2.97
N GLN A 161 -4.99 -5.73 3.26
CA GLN A 161 -5.70 -6.21 4.46
C GLN A 161 -5.02 -5.72 5.73
N VAL A 162 -3.68 -5.68 5.72
CA VAL A 162 -2.87 -5.16 6.84
C VAL A 162 -2.97 -3.64 6.91
N LEU A 163 -3.00 -2.95 5.77
CA LEU A 163 -3.21 -1.49 5.74
C LEU A 163 -4.58 -1.09 6.31
N HIS A 164 -5.65 -1.85 6.07
CA HIS A 164 -6.93 -1.62 6.74
C HIS A 164 -6.83 -1.79 8.26
N LEU A 165 -6.12 -2.81 8.75
CA LEU A 165 -5.86 -2.96 10.19
C LEU A 165 -5.06 -1.78 10.75
N ILE A 166 -4.06 -1.28 10.01
CA ILE A 166 -3.28 -0.09 10.40
C ILE A 166 -4.18 1.15 10.45
N SER A 167 -5.09 1.34 9.48
CA SER A 167 -6.04 2.45 9.49
C SER A 167 -6.94 2.42 10.73
N LEU A 168 -7.48 1.24 11.07
CA LEU A 168 -8.27 1.03 12.28
C LEU A 168 -7.48 1.44 13.54
N ILE A 169 -6.21 1.03 13.63
CA ILE A 169 -5.32 1.37 14.74
C ILE A 169 -5.05 2.88 14.77
N LEU A 170 -4.81 3.52 13.63
CA LEU A 170 -4.60 4.97 13.55
C LEU A 170 -5.82 5.73 14.07
N GLY A 171 -7.03 5.34 13.66
CA GLY A 171 -8.28 5.92 14.15
C GLY A 171 -8.46 5.75 15.66
N ALA A 172 -8.32 4.53 16.18
CA ALA A 172 -8.44 4.24 17.60
C ALA A 172 -7.37 4.97 18.43
N THR A 173 -6.14 5.07 17.93
CA THR A 173 -5.03 5.76 18.61
C THR A 173 -5.22 7.27 18.58
N MET A 174 -5.78 7.83 17.49
CA MET A 174 -6.09 9.26 17.40
C MET A 174 -7.07 9.71 18.48
N GLU A 175 -8.10 8.89 18.73
CA GLU A 175 -9.12 9.16 19.74
C GLU A 175 -8.59 8.99 21.17
N THR A 176 -7.78 7.95 21.41
CA THR A 176 -7.32 7.59 22.76
C THR A 176 -6.07 8.35 23.21
N ASN A 177 -5.08 8.57 22.32
CA ASN A 177 -3.81 9.22 22.67
C ASN A 177 -3.16 9.90 21.46
N ARG A 178 -3.36 11.22 21.34
CA ARG A 178 -2.81 12.02 20.23
C ARG A 178 -1.29 11.98 20.11
N GLU A 179 -0.55 11.88 21.20
CA GLU A 179 0.91 11.85 21.14
C GLU A 179 1.42 10.55 20.55
N ARG A 180 0.81 9.41 20.94
CA ARG A 180 1.10 8.12 20.31
C ARG A 180 0.67 8.08 18.86
N TRP A 181 -0.49 8.66 18.55
CA TRP A 181 -0.96 8.75 17.16
C TRP A 181 0.04 9.49 16.28
N ARG A 182 0.68 10.58 16.74
CA ARG A 182 1.75 11.26 15.99
C ARG A 182 2.96 10.37 15.75
N LYS A 183 3.43 9.65 16.78
CA LYS A 183 4.59 8.74 16.68
C LYS A 183 4.30 7.58 15.72
N LEU A 184 3.14 6.94 15.88
CA LEU A 184 2.68 5.87 15.00
C LEU A 184 2.51 6.37 13.57
N SER A 185 1.90 7.55 13.38
CA SER A 185 1.75 8.18 12.06
C SER A 185 3.09 8.32 11.35
N ARG A 186 4.12 8.78 12.06
CA ARG A 186 5.47 8.92 11.51
C ARG A 186 6.05 7.57 11.14
N GLN A 187 5.96 6.59 12.03
CA GLN A 187 6.46 5.22 11.79
C GLN A 187 5.79 4.56 10.58
N VAL A 188 4.47 4.73 10.43
CA VAL A 188 3.68 4.21 9.30
C VAL A 188 4.16 4.84 8.00
N ILE A 189 4.29 6.18 7.93
CA ILE A 189 4.71 6.87 6.71
C ILE A 189 6.18 6.60 6.35
N ASP A 190 7.08 6.55 7.35
CA ASP A 190 8.49 6.22 7.15
C ASP A 190 8.66 4.77 6.62
N THR A 191 7.70 3.89 6.88
CA THR A 191 7.65 2.52 6.32
C THR A 191 6.97 2.50 4.95
N LEU A 192 5.80 3.11 4.82
CA LEU A 192 4.93 2.99 3.65
C LEU A 192 5.46 3.74 2.41
N LEU A 193 6.02 4.94 2.57
CA LEU A 193 6.52 5.72 1.43
C LEU A 193 7.63 5.00 0.65
N PRO A 194 8.66 4.41 1.29
CA PRO A 194 9.63 3.58 0.59
C PRO A 194 9.04 2.36 -0.13
N LEU A 195 7.96 1.77 0.41
CA LEU A 195 7.30 0.64 -0.24
C LEU A 195 6.54 1.08 -1.49
N LEU A 196 5.88 2.24 -1.43
CA LEU A 196 5.20 2.83 -2.58
C LEU A 196 6.20 3.24 -3.66
N SER A 197 7.32 3.89 -3.30
CA SER A 197 8.31 4.34 -4.29
C SER A 197 9.00 3.18 -5.01
N LYS A 198 9.15 2.03 -4.32
CA LYS A 198 9.70 0.79 -4.90
C LYS A 198 8.65 -0.12 -5.53
N LEU A 199 7.38 0.31 -5.62
CA LEU A 199 6.26 -0.46 -6.17
C LEU A 199 6.04 -1.82 -5.47
N GLN A 200 6.36 -1.91 -4.19
CA GLN A 200 6.25 -3.15 -3.42
C GLN A 200 4.87 -3.32 -2.75
N VAL A 201 4.05 -2.27 -2.68
CA VAL A 201 2.67 -2.37 -2.20
C VAL A 201 1.80 -3.03 -3.27
N ASN A 202 1.01 -4.04 -2.89
CA ASN A 202 0.10 -4.73 -3.80
C ASN A 202 -1.10 -3.83 -4.10
N LEU A 203 -1.00 -3.06 -5.20
CA LEU A 203 -2.07 -2.22 -5.73
C LEU A 203 -2.77 -2.91 -6.91
N ASP A 204 -3.46 -4.02 -6.63
CA ASP A 204 -4.07 -4.92 -7.62
C ASP A 204 -5.59 -4.81 -7.71
N SER A 205 -6.19 -3.93 -6.90
CA SER A 205 -7.63 -3.85 -6.71
C SER A 205 -8.05 -2.46 -6.22
N GLN A 206 -9.33 -2.10 -6.39
CA GLN A 206 -9.84 -0.83 -5.88
C GLN A 206 -9.79 -0.80 -4.34
N GLU A 207 -10.01 -1.94 -3.71
CA GLU A 207 -9.91 -2.16 -2.27
C GLU A 207 -8.49 -1.86 -1.78
N SER A 208 -7.47 -2.34 -2.51
CA SER A 208 -6.07 -2.05 -2.16
C SER A 208 -5.74 -0.56 -2.21
N LEU A 209 -6.24 0.14 -3.24
CA LEU A 209 -6.09 1.59 -3.39
C LEU A 209 -6.75 2.34 -2.23
N ALA A 210 -7.98 1.96 -1.90
CA ALA A 210 -8.74 2.53 -0.81
C ALA A 210 -8.03 2.33 0.54
N ALA A 211 -7.45 1.15 0.80
CA ALA A 211 -6.72 0.87 2.02
C ALA A 211 -5.51 1.81 2.20
N VAL A 212 -4.73 2.03 1.14
CA VAL A 212 -3.59 2.97 1.20
C VAL A 212 -4.08 4.39 1.41
N GLU A 213 -5.11 4.81 0.68
CA GLU A 213 -5.70 6.14 0.80
C GLU A 213 -6.24 6.40 2.22
N GLU A 214 -6.89 5.40 2.83
CA GLU A 214 -7.38 5.46 4.20
C GLU A 214 -6.24 5.67 5.21
N VAL A 215 -5.15 4.91 5.07
CA VAL A 215 -3.95 5.07 5.91
C VAL A 215 -3.32 6.45 5.72
N MET A 216 -3.12 6.89 4.47
CA MET A 216 -2.51 8.18 4.15
C MET A 216 -3.35 9.36 4.68
N ASN A 217 -4.67 9.22 4.74
CA ASN A 217 -5.56 10.23 5.30
C ASN A 217 -5.70 10.13 6.83
N GLY A 218 -5.49 8.94 7.42
CA GLY A 218 -5.61 8.69 8.86
C GLY A 218 -4.39 9.09 9.70
N VAL A 219 -3.24 9.35 9.06
CA VAL A 219 -2.02 9.80 9.75
C VAL A 219 -2.06 11.30 10.09
N CYS A 220 -1.23 11.70 11.04
CA CYS A 220 -1.07 13.10 11.41
C CYS A 220 -0.52 13.93 10.24
N PRO A 221 -1.20 15.01 9.77
CA PRO A 221 -0.75 15.78 8.60
C PRO A 221 0.67 16.38 8.72
N SER A 222 1.19 16.52 9.94
CA SER A 222 2.57 16.99 10.18
C SER A 222 3.64 16.05 9.61
N VAL A 223 3.34 14.77 9.40
CA VAL A 223 4.31 13.80 8.84
C VAL A 223 4.70 14.13 7.41
N TYR A 224 3.83 14.85 6.68
CA TYR A 224 4.06 15.30 5.31
C TYR A 224 4.80 16.63 5.21
N ARG A 225 5.28 17.18 6.34
CA ARG A 225 6.03 18.44 6.38
C ARG A 225 7.46 18.19 6.88
N PRO A 226 8.50 18.58 6.12
CA PRO A 226 8.44 19.17 4.77
C PRO A 226 7.94 18.17 3.71
N VAL A 227 7.42 18.67 2.59
CA VAL A 227 6.81 17.86 1.51
C VAL A 227 7.81 17.03 0.71
N ASP A 228 9.10 17.18 1.00
CA ASP A 228 10.21 16.54 0.32
C ASP A 228 10.10 15.02 0.25
N CYS A 229 9.61 14.35 1.31
CA CYS A 229 9.45 12.90 1.29
C CYS A 229 8.43 12.44 0.26
N LEU A 230 7.31 13.17 0.11
CA LEU A 230 6.29 12.91 -0.91
C LEU A 230 6.82 13.21 -2.31
N LEU A 231 7.52 14.33 -2.49
CA LEU A 231 8.11 14.69 -3.78
C LEU A 231 9.17 13.69 -4.23
N LYS A 232 10.07 13.27 -3.34
CA LYS A 232 11.07 12.25 -3.66
C LYS A 232 10.43 10.92 -4.02
N ALA A 233 9.39 10.50 -3.28
CA ALA A 233 8.66 9.28 -3.62
C ALA A 233 7.93 9.39 -4.97
N LEU A 234 7.32 10.55 -5.27
CA LEU A 234 6.56 10.79 -6.50
C LEU A 234 7.47 10.78 -7.75
N PHE A 235 8.64 11.41 -7.65
CA PHE A 235 9.64 11.52 -8.73
C PHE A 235 10.68 10.40 -8.69
N THR A 236 10.43 9.31 -7.95
CA THR A 236 11.27 8.10 -8.04
C THR A 236 10.97 7.40 -9.36
N SER A 237 12.01 7.06 -10.12
CA SER A 237 11.86 6.25 -11.33
C SER A 237 11.33 4.85 -10.96
N PRO A 238 10.22 4.38 -11.56
CA PRO A 238 9.68 3.06 -11.28
C PRO A 238 10.66 1.96 -11.70
N CYS A 239 10.84 0.99 -10.80
CA CYS A 239 11.78 -0.12 -11.02
C CYS A 239 11.24 -1.18 -12.00
N GLU A 240 9.94 -1.24 -12.25
CA GLU A 240 9.29 -2.30 -13.03
C GLU A 240 8.09 -1.74 -13.82
N LEU A 241 8.28 -1.50 -15.13
CA LEU A 241 7.21 -1.07 -16.06
C LEU A 241 7.02 -2.05 -17.23
N GLU A 242 7.64 -3.23 -17.17
CA GLU A 242 7.57 -4.23 -18.25
C GLU A 242 6.27 -5.03 -18.23
N SER A 243 5.52 -4.98 -17.12
CA SER A 243 4.25 -5.69 -16.94
C SER A 243 3.11 -4.71 -16.68
N THR A 244 1.89 -5.09 -17.08
CA THR A 244 0.67 -4.32 -16.80
C THR A 244 0.49 -4.09 -15.30
N VAL A 245 0.82 -5.08 -14.46
CA VAL A 245 0.78 -4.97 -13.00
C VAL A 245 1.78 -3.93 -12.49
N GLY A 246 2.99 -3.89 -13.05
CA GLY A 246 3.99 -2.85 -12.73
C GLY A 246 3.48 -1.45 -13.06
N VAL A 247 2.87 -1.28 -14.24
CA VAL A 247 2.24 -0.02 -14.66
C VAL A 247 1.10 0.36 -13.72
N GLU A 248 0.21 -0.57 -13.36
CA GLU A 248 -0.89 -0.33 -12.40
C GLU A 248 -0.38 0.12 -11.04
N ARG A 249 0.63 -0.56 -10.48
CA ARG A 249 1.24 -0.18 -9.21
C ARG A 249 1.88 1.20 -9.27
N TRP A 250 2.56 1.53 -10.36
CA TRP A 250 3.17 2.83 -10.53
C TRP A 250 2.15 3.95 -10.66
N VAL A 251 1.19 3.82 -11.57
CA VAL A 251 0.12 4.81 -11.77
C VAL A 251 -0.71 4.95 -10.48
N GLY A 252 -1.01 3.86 -9.79
CA GLY A 252 -1.69 3.87 -8.50
C GLY A 252 -0.90 4.61 -7.42
N SER A 253 0.41 4.36 -7.31
CA SER A 253 1.29 5.06 -6.37
C SER A 253 1.36 6.56 -6.66
N VAL A 254 1.49 6.94 -7.94
CA VAL A 254 1.47 8.35 -8.36
C VAL A 254 0.15 9.02 -8.01
N LEU A 255 -0.99 8.35 -8.28
CA LEU A 255 -2.31 8.86 -7.95
C LEU A 255 -2.46 9.11 -6.44
N LEU A 256 -2.06 8.15 -5.61
CA LEU A 256 -2.12 8.26 -4.15
C LEU A 256 -1.25 9.41 -3.63
N LEU A 257 0.01 9.47 -4.05
CA LEU A 257 0.94 10.54 -3.65
C LEU A 257 0.46 11.92 -4.11
N LEU A 258 -0.06 12.03 -5.34
CA LEU A 258 -0.61 13.26 -5.88
C LEU A 258 -1.82 13.73 -5.06
N ARG A 259 -2.74 12.83 -4.71
CA ARG A 259 -3.89 13.16 -3.85
C ARG A 259 -3.44 13.63 -2.46
N THR A 260 -2.47 12.96 -1.84
CA THR A 260 -1.90 13.38 -0.56
C THR A 260 -1.29 14.79 -0.65
N LEU A 261 -0.54 15.09 -1.72
CA LEU A 261 0.02 16.43 -1.95
C LEU A 261 -1.09 17.48 -2.07
N ILE A 262 -2.12 17.21 -2.87
CA ILE A 262 -3.27 18.11 -3.07
C ILE A 262 -4.03 18.37 -1.76
N ALA A 263 -4.16 17.35 -0.92
CA ALA A 263 -4.92 17.42 0.33
C ALA A 263 -4.17 18.17 1.44
N HIS A 264 -2.85 17.97 1.55
CA HIS A 264 -2.08 18.42 2.72
C HIS A 264 -1.08 19.55 2.47
N SER A 265 -0.88 19.96 1.20
CA SER A 265 0.12 20.95 0.81
C SER A 265 -0.47 22.03 -0.08
N THR A 266 0.13 23.22 -0.03
CA THR A 266 -0.19 24.29 -0.99
C THR A 266 0.65 24.12 -2.25
N PRO A 267 0.10 24.46 -3.42
CA PRO A 267 0.78 24.36 -4.71
C PRO A 267 2.07 25.19 -4.75
N GLU A 268 2.08 26.38 -4.16
CA GLU A 268 3.26 27.25 -4.09
C GLU A 268 4.40 26.60 -3.31
N LEU A 269 4.07 25.94 -2.19
CA LEU A 269 5.05 25.21 -1.39
C LEU A 269 5.61 24.01 -2.15
N VAL A 270 4.74 23.25 -2.81
CA VAL A 270 5.15 22.08 -3.61
C VAL A 270 6.10 22.50 -4.72
N LEU A 271 5.79 23.57 -5.45
CA LEU A 271 6.62 24.07 -6.54
C LEU A 271 7.96 24.63 -6.05
N ALA A 272 7.96 25.40 -4.96
CA ALA A 272 9.19 25.92 -4.36
C ALA A 272 10.11 24.78 -3.91
N ARG A 273 9.56 23.77 -3.22
CA ARG A 273 10.35 22.60 -2.80
C ARG A 273 10.81 21.76 -3.98
N LEU A 274 10.02 21.65 -5.04
CA LEU A 274 10.41 20.95 -6.26
C LEU A 274 11.61 21.62 -6.95
N GLU A 275 11.60 22.95 -7.02
CA GLU A 275 12.71 23.76 -7.55
C GLU A 275 13.97 23.60 -6.69
N GLU A 276 13.85 23.71 -5.36
CA GLU A 276 14.97 23.53 -4.44
C GLU A 276 15.59 22.13 -4.48
N LEU A 277 14.77 21.09 -4.67
CA LEU A 277 15.24 19.72 -4.77
C LEU A 277 15.79 19.36 -6.16
N GLY A 278 15.55 20.20 -7.17
CA GLY A 278 16.01 19.96 -8.55
C GLY A 278 15.46 18.67 -9.17
N LEU A 279 14.28 18.20 -8.73
CA LEU A 279 13.73 16.94 -9.22
C LEU A 279 13.15 17.11 -10.61
N SER A 280 13.62 16.28 -11.54
CA SER A 280 13.03 16.11 -12.86
C SER A 280 13.09 14.63 -13.22
N MET A 281 12.08 14.16 -13.95
CA MET A 281 12.00 12.77 -14.42
C MET A 281 12.29 12.77 -15.92
N ASP A 282 13.47 12.30 -16.31
CA ASP A 282 13.86 12.15 -17.71
C ASP A 282 13.46 10.75 -18.24
N TYR A 283 12.17 10.54 -18.50
CA TYR A 283 11.75 9.42 -19.36
C TYR A 283 11.90 9.83 -20.81
N VAL A 284 13.12 9.70 -21.36
CA VAL A 284 13.32 9.69 -22.82
C VAL A 284 13.57 8.25 -23.25
N HIS A 285 12.51 7.47 -23.40
CA HIS A 285 12.47 6.41 -24.41
C HIS A 285 11.64 6.93 -25.58
N SER A 286 12.26 7.78 -26.38
CA SER A 286 11.83 7.97 -27.75
C SER A 286 12.39 6.80 -28.55
N ASP A 287 11.55 5.82 -28.87
CA ASP A 287 11.79 4.97 -30.03
C ASP A 287 11.75 5.87 -31.26
N VAL A 288 12.88 6.53 -31.57
CA VAL A 288 13.16 7.00 -32.93
C VAL A 288 13.62 5.77 -33.72
N SER A 289 12.68 4.88 -34.02
CA SER A 289 12.78 4.02 -35.19
C SER A 289 12.11 4.75 -36.35
N ALA A 290 12.67 5.90 -36.69
CA ALA A 290 12.31 6.66 -37.87
C ALA A 290 13.61 7.07 -38.58
N ASP A 291 14.25 6.08 -39.21
CA ASP A 291 15.02 6.33 -40.42
C ASP A 291 14.45 5.42 -41.51
N SER A 292 13.56 5.94 -42.34
CA SER A 292 13.92 6.67 -43.56
C SER A 292 14.63 5.74 -44.54
N ALA A 293 13.84 4.90 -45.21
CA ALA A 293 14.20 4.38 -46.51
C ALA A 293 14.39 5.58 -47.47
N ALA A 294 15.63 5.96 -47.72
CA ALA A 294 15.99 6.91 -48.74
C ALA A 294 17.08 6.29 -49.64
N GLU A 295 16.75 6.32 -50.94
CA GLU A 295 17.46 5.79 -52.09
C GLU A 295 18.98 5.94 -52.09
N ALA A 296 19.63 4.87 -52.54
CA ALA A 296 21.02 4.85 -52.93
C ALA A 296 21.24 5.60 -54.26
N THR A 297 22.15 6.57 -54.29
CA THR A 297 23.00 6.83 -55.47
C THR A 297 24.32 7.50 -55.03
N PRO A 298 25.50 7.08 -55.54
CA PRO A 298 26.80 7.50 -54.99
C PRO A 298 27.50 8.58 -55.84
N ALA A 299 28.36 9.39 -55.20
CA ALA A 299 29.70 9.89 -55.65
C ALA A 299 30.09 11.21 -54.91
N PRO A 300 31.35 11.68 -54.92
CA PRO A 300 32.35 11.28 -53.92
C PRO A 300 33.03 12.48 -53.19
N GLU A 301 33.67 12.11 -52.07
CA GLU A 301 34.86 12.68 -51.40
C GLU A 301 35.35 14.09 -51.74
N SER A 302 35.48 14.93 -50.69
CA SER A 302 36.77 15.57 -50.35
C SER A 302 36.77 16.23 -48.95
N LEU A 303 37.52 15.60 -48.04
CA LEU A 303 38.52 16.14 -47.10
C LEU A 303 38.23 17.43 -46.29
N SER A 304 38.24 17.33 -44.95
CA SER A 304 39.34 17.82 -44.06
C SER A 304 38.93 17.73 -42.57
N GLN A 305 39.55 16.81 -41.83
CA GLN A 305 40.46 17.05 -40.68
C GLN A 305 39.91 17.90 -39.52
N GLN A 306 39.73 17.30 -38.33
CA GLN A 306 40.62 17.54 -37.17
C GLN A 306 40.27 16.72 -35.90
N SER A 307 41.37 16.34 -35.23
CA SER A 307 41.59 16.11 -33.79
C SER A 307 40.91 14.95 -33.06
N SER A 308 41.71 13.89 -32.90
CA SER A 308 41.78 13.04 -31.71
C SER A 308 42.15 13.86 -30.46
N ASP A 309 41.40 13.70 -29.37
CA ASP A 309 42.00 13.50 -28.06
C ASP A 309 41.07 12.74 -27.13
N SER A 310 41.68 11.77 -26.46
CA SER A 310 41.13 10.76 -25.58
C SER A 310 40.94 11.28 -24.15
N SER A 311 39.74 11.15 -23.61
CA SER A 311 39.54 10.75 -22.20
C SER A 311 38.08 10.36 -21.98
N ALA A 312 37.86 9.10 -21.61
CA ALA A 312 36.57 8.57 -21.21
C ALA A 312 35.98 9.36 -20.03
N ASN A 313 35.03 10.24 -20.33
CA ASN A 313 34.15 10.82 -19.32
C ASN A 313 33.05 9.80 -19.01
N PHE A 314 33.29 8.95 -18.01
CA PHE A 314 32.21 8.34 -17.24
C PHE A 314 31.37 9.49 -16.65
N ARG A 315 30.22 9.78 -17.25
CA ARG A 315 29.27 10.79 -16.78
C ARG A 315 28.33 10.15 -15.77
N ASP A 316 28.35 10.71 -14.57
CA ASP A 316 27.42 10.46 -13.48
C ASP A 316 25.96 10.71 -13.95
N PRO A 317 25.03 9.74 -13.84
CA PRO A 317 23.66 9.87 -14.36
C PRO A 317 22.75 10.80 -13.53
N LEU A 318 23.29 11.48 -12.52
CA LEU A 318 22.55 12.41 -11.66
C LEU A 318 22.73 13.89 -12.01
N ASN A 319 23.46 14.22 -13.09
CA ASN A 319 23.70 15.63 -13.41
C ASN A 319 23.66 15.92 -14.91
N VAL A 320 22.45 15.96 -15.46
CA VAL A 320 22.16 16.76 -16.65
C VAL A 320 20.97 17.65 -16.30
N THR A 321 21.26 18.77 -15.64
CA THR A 321 20.35 19.91 -15.62
C THR A 321 20.12 20.33 -17.08
N GLN A 322 18.99 19.95 -17.66
CA GLN A 322 18.43 20.71 -18.77
C GLN A 322 18.32 22.19 -18.33
N PRO A 323 18.51 23.17 -19.24
CA PRO A 323 18.45 24.58 -18.87
C PRO A 323 17.08 24.90 -18.24
N GLU A 324 17.11 25.39 -17.00
CA GLU A 324 16.01 26.00 -16.22
C GLU A 324 14.59 25.56 -16.61
N THR A 325 14.28 24.27 -16.50
CA THR A 325 12.87 23.84 -16.59
C THR A 325 12.14 24.31 -15.34
N GLN A 326 11.25 25.29 -15.51
CA GLN A 326 10.37 25.77 -14.44
C GLN A 326 9.70 24.58 -13.71
N PRO A 327 9.60 24.60 -12.37
CA PRO A 327 9.07 23.47 -11.59
C PRO A 327 7.64 23.09 -12.01
N GLN A 328 6.83 24.06 -12.46
CA GLN A 328 5.50 23.82 -13.01
C GLN A 328 5.55 22.96 -14.26
N VAL A 329 6.50 23.23 -15.16
CA VAL A 329 6.70 22.50 -16.41
C VAL A 329 7.21 21.10 -16.13
N ALA A 330 8.13 20.93 -15.16
CA ALA A 330 8.62 19.61 -14.75
C ALA A 330 7.48 18.73 -14.20
N MET A 331 6.67 19.26 -13.28
CA MET A 331 5.49 18.55 -12.74
C MET A 331 4.48 18.22 -13.85
N ALA A 332 4.17 19.18 -14.74
CA ALA A 332 3.22 18.95 -15.83
C ALA A 332 3.70 17.88 -16.80
N ARG A 333 4.98 17.91 -17.20
CA ARG A 333 5.58 16.88 -18.06
C ARG A 333 5.51 15.50 -17.42
N PHE A 334 5.89 15.41 -16.14
CA PHE A 334 5.82 14.15 -15.39
C PHE A 334 4.38 13.59 -15.38
N LEU A 335 3.38 14.39 -15.03
CA LEU A 335 2.00 13.90 -14.95
C LEU A 335 1.43 13.51 -16.33
N LEU A 336 1.77 14.26 -17.39
CA LEU A 336 1.40 13.90 -18.76
C LEU A 336 2.07 12.60 -19.21
N GLU A 337 3.30 12.35 -18.77
CA GLU A 337 4.03 11.13 -19.05
C GLU A 337 3.37 9.91 -18.38
N VAL A 338 2.94 10.04 -17.12
CA VAL A 338 2.17 8.99 -16.42
C VAL A 338 0.89 8.67 -17.18
N ILE A 339 0.16 9.69 -17.67
CA ILE A 339 -1.04 9.47 -18.51
C ILE A 339 -0.67 8.75 -19.81
N ARG A 340 0.42 9.18 -20.48
CA ARG A 340 0.86 8.61 -21.75
C ARG A 340 1.13 7.11 -21.60
N VAL A 341 1.91 6.72 -20.59
CA VAL A 341 2.22 5.32 -20.27
C VAL A 341 0.95 4.55 -19.96
N SER A 342 0.08 5.10 -19.11
CA SER A 342 -1.18 4.44 -18.73
C SER A 342 -2.09 4.17 -19.94
N ILE A 343 -2.29 5.17 -20.81
CA ILE A 343 -3.10 5.02 -22.03
C ILE A 343 -2.44 4.04 -23.02
N SER A 344 -1.12 4.10 -23.16
CA SER A 344 -0.37 3.18 -24.03
C SER A 344 -0.57 1.73 -23.61
N GLU A 345 -0.49 1.46 -22.30
CA GLU A 345 -0.66 0.12 -21.75
C GLU A 345 -2.11 -0.36 -21.86
N ILE A 346 -3.11 0.49 -21.56
CA ILE A 346 -4.53 0.18 -21.79
C ILE A 346 -4.76 -0.23 -23.26
N ARG A 347 -4.16 0.51 -24.20
CA ARG A 347 -4.27 0.21 -25.63
C ARG A 347 -3.61 -1.13 -25.97
N SER A 348 -2.42 -1.39 -25.44
CA SER A 348 -1.68 -2.65 -25.61
C SER A 348 -2.49 -3.86 -25.13
N VAL A 349 -3.00 -3.81 -23.90
CA VAL A 349 -3.82 -4.88 -23.31
C VAL A 349 -5.10 -5.11 -24.09
N ARG A 350 -5.81 -4.04 -24.48
CA ARG A 350 -7.03 -4.16 -25.30
C ARG A 350 -6.76 -4.76 -26.68
N LEU A 351 -5.66 -4.39 -27.34
CA LEU A 351 -5.24 -4.99 -28.61
C LEU A 351 -4.92 -6.48 -28.45
N SER A 352 -4.20 -6.85 -27.39
CA SER A 352 -3.91 -8.25 -27.05
C SER A 352 -5.19 -9.07 -26.85
N LEU A 353 -6.16 -8.53 -26.09
CA LEU A 353 -7.47 -9.15 -25.88
C LEU A 353 -8.23 -9.35 -27.20
N LEU A 354 -8.24 -8.35 -28.09
CA LEU A 354 -8.87 -8.46 -29.40
C LEU A 354 -8.20 -9.53 -30.29
N ASN A 355 -6.86 -9.60 -30.26
CA ASN A 355 -6.09 -10.59 -31.04
C ASN A 355 -6.22 -12.02 -30.50
N SER A 356 -6.48 -12.19 -29.19
CA SER A 356 -6.71 -13.49 -28.54
C SER A 356 -8.09 -14.11 -28.84
N GLY A 357 -8.95 -13.39 -29.58
CA GLY A 357 -10.32 -13.78 -29.92
C GLY A 357 -10.43 -14.95 -30.91
N SER A 358 -9.99 -16.15 -30.52
CA SER A 358 -10.39 -17.42 -31.15
C SER A 358 -10.10 -18.70 -30.32
N SER A 359 -9.43 -18.63 -29.16
CA SER A 359 -9.22 -19.80 -28.29
C SER A 359 -9.79 -19.56 -26.89
N SER A 360 -10.74 -20.40 -26.48
CA SER A 360 -11.46 -20.32 -25.20
C SER A 360 -10.54 -20.50 -23.98
N ASP A 361 -9.39 -21.15 -24.16
CA ASP A 361 -8.51 -21.57 -23.06
C ASP A 361 -7.49 -20.48 -22.65
N LEU A 362 -7.33 -19.42 -23.46
CA LEU A 362 -6.43 -18.28 -23.13
C LEU A 362 -7.09 -17.18 -22.28
N LYS A 363 -8.43 -17.15 -22.17
CA LYS A 363 -9.15 -16.07 -21.46
C LYS A 363 -8.87 -16.01 -19.97
N ALA A 364 -8.42 -17.11 -19.36
CA ALA A 364 -8.12 -17.16 -17.92
C ALA A 364 -6.79 -16.49 -17.53
N MET A 365 -5.93 -16.16 -18.51
CA MET A 365 -4.56 -15.70 -18.27
C MET A 365 -4.32 -14.23 -18.68
N VAL A 366 -5.31 -13.56 -19.25
CA VAL A 366 -5.17 -12.16 -19.70
C VAL A 366 -5.66 -11.20 -18.61
N HIS A 367 -4.74 -10.39 -18.07
CA HIS A 367 -5.01 -9.34 -17.09
C HIS A 367 -6.02 -8.32 -17.66
N SER A 368 -7.10 -8.02 -16.93
CA SER A 368 -8.10 -7.05 -17.41
C SER A 368 -7.57 -5.62 -17.25
N PRO A 369 -7.84 -4.70 -18.20
CA PRO A 369 -7.38 -3.32 -18.10
C PRO A 369 -8.27 -2.46 -17.16
N ASP A 370 -9.20 -3.06 -16.43
CA ASP A 370 -10.26 -2.34 -15.72
C ASP A 370 -9.71 -1.47 -14.59
N LEU A 371 -8.75 -2.00 -13.82
CA LEU A 371 -8.08 -1.24 -12.78
C LEU A 371 -7.29 -0.08 -13.38
N LEU A 372 -6.48 -0.33 -14.41
CA LEU A 372 -5.70 0.73 -15.06
C LEU A 372 -6.59 1.82 -15.68
N VAL A 373 -7.75 1.47 -16.23
CA VAL A 373 -8.76 2.43 -16.70
C VAL A 373 -9.29 3.27 -15.54
N HIS A 374 -9.63 2.63 -14.42
CA HIS A 374 -10.09 3.32 -13.20
C HIS A 374 -9.02 4.29 -12.67
N LEU A 375 -7.76 3.85 -12.56
CA LEU A 375 -6.62 4.67 -12.15
C LEU A 375 -6.43 5.88 -13.08
N SER A 376 -6.46 5.65 -14.40
CA SER A 376 -6.34 6.71 -15.40
C SER A 376 -7.45 7.74 -15.29
N HIS A 377 -8.69 7.29 -15.10
CA HIS A 377 -9.83 8.17 -14.91
C HIS A 377 -9.64 9.06 -13.68
N HIS A 378 -9.24 8.47 -12.55
CA HIS A 378 -8.99 9.22 -11.34
C HIS A 378 -7.78 10.16 -11.42
N LEU A 379 -6.73 9.80 -12.16
CA LEU A 379 -5.60 10.69 -12.43
C LEU A 379 -6.03 11.91 -13.25
N LEU A 380 -6.86 11.71 -14.28
CA LEU A 380 -7.45 12.80 -15.07
C LEU A 380 -8.34 13.71 -14.22
N LEU A 381 -9.13 13.15 -13.30
CA LEU A 381 -9.92 13.94 -12.36
C LEU A 381 -9.02 14.77 -11.42
N SER A 382 -7.93 14.20 -10.91
CA SER A 382 -6.94 14.95 -10.10
C SER A 382 -6.32 16.10 -10.90
N LEU A 383 -5.98 15.88 -12.18
CA LEU A 383 -5.47 16.92 -13.07
C LEU A 383 -6.51 18.01 -13.39
N LEU A 384 -7.76 17.63 -13.62
CA LEU A 384 -8.85 18.58 -13.80
C LEU A 384 -9.03 19.42 -12.53
N HIS A 385 -8.99 18.80 -11.35
CA HIS A 385 -9.05 19.53 -10.09
C HIS A 385 -7.87 20.52 -9.95
N LEU A 386 -6.65 20.12 -10.30
CA LEU A 386 -5.47 21.01 -10.27
C LEU A 386 -5.62 22.24 -11.18
N THR A 387 -6.21 22.07 -12.35
CA THR A 387 -6.41 23.15 -13.34
C THR A 387 -7.63 24.02 -13.05
N VAL A 388 -8.76 23.43 -12.64
CA VAL A 388 -10.03 24.15 -12.40
C VAL A 388 -10.06 24.84 -11.03
N SER A 389 -9.49 24.24 -9.98
CA SER A 389 -9.47 24.85 -8.64
C SER A 389 -8.60 26.10 -8.56
N GLY A 390 -7.83 26.40 -9.62
CA GLY A 390 -6.90 27.51 -9.68
C GLY A 390 -5.74 27.43 -8.69
N LYS A 391 -5.61 26.32 -7.94
CA LYS A 391 -4.53 26.10 -6.99
C LYS A 391 -3.17 26.18 -7.71
N PHE A 392 -3.02 25.59 -8.90
CA PHE A 392 -1.77 25.69 -9.68
C PHE A 392 -1.74 26.84 -10.72
N ASN A 393 -2.62 27.86 -10.63
CA ASN A 393 -2.71 28.93 -11.65
C ASN A 393 -1.53 29.93 -11.67
N GLY A 394 -0.41 29.62 -11.00
CA GLY A 394 0.86 30.27 -11.22
C GLY A 394 1.52 29.82 -12.53
N ARG A 395 0.98 30.28 -13.67
CA ARG A 395 1.62 30.29 -15.02
C ARG A 395 1.90 28.93 -15.66
N ILE A 396 0.86 28.28 -16.19
CA ILE A 396 1.02 27.48 -17.42
C ILE A 396 0.56 28.41 -18.57
N PRO A 397 1.45 28.93 -19.43
CA PRO A 397 0.99 29.66 -20.59
C PRO A 397 0.21 28.69 -21.48
N PRO A 398 -0.98 29.08 -21.98
CA PRO A 398 -1.71 28.24 -22.93
C PRO A 398 -0.82 27.99 -24.16
N PRO A 399 -0.89 26.81 -24.79
CA PRO A 399 -0.05 26.46 -25.95
C PRO A 399 -0.30 27.36 -27.19
N TYR A 400 -1.23 28.31 -27.11
CA TYR A 400 -1.48 29.31 -28.15
C TYR A 400 -1.74 30.68 -27.53
N SER A 401 -0.69 31.34 -27.05
CA SER A 401 -0.72 32.79 -26.85
C SER A 401 -0.27 33.47 -28.14
N SER A 402 -1.24 33.90 -28.95
CA SER A 402 -1.04 34.80 -30.09
C SER A 402 -0.74 36.23 -29.61
N ALA A 403 0.32 36.40 -28.81
CA ALA A 403 0.83 37.69 -28.38
C ALA A 403 1.95 38.17 -29.32
N CYS A 404 1.66 38.26 -30.61
CA CYS A 404 2.54 38.94 -31.57
C CYS A 404 1.71 39.67 -32.64
N ARG A 405 0.81 40.57 -32.21
CA ARG A 405 0.16 41.52 -33.15
C ARG A 405 -0.54 42.72 -32.49
N LYS A 406 0.05 43.38 -31.49
CA LYS A 406 -0.49 44.66 -30.97
C LYS A 406 0.55 45.73 -30.59
N SER A 407 1.78 45.67 -31.10
CA SER A 407 2.79 46.72 -30.88
C SER A 407 3.18 47.53 -32.13
N GLN A 408 2.52 47.33 -33.29
CA GLN A 408 2.87 48.05 -34.52
C GLN A 408 1.79 49.00 -35.08
N LEU A 409 0.72 49.33 -34.36
CA LEU A 409 -0.32 50.25 -34.88
C LEU A 409 -0.53 51.58 -34.13
N ASN A 410 0.23 51.89 -33.08
CA ASN A 410 0.07 53.16 -32.35
C ASN A 410 1.18 54.20 -32.62
N GLY A 411 1.98 54.03 -33.68
CA GLY A 411 3.11 54.92 -34.00
C GLY A 411 2.86 56.02 -35.03
N MET A 412 1.67 56.14 -35.62
CA MET A 412 1.41 57.13 -36.69
C MET A 412 0.06 57.82 -36.50
N LYS A 413 0.03 58.85 -35.64
CA LYS A 413 -0.87 60.01 -35.76
C LYS A 413 -0.60 61.02 -34.63
N GLN A 414 0.36 61.92 -34.87
CA GLN A 414 0.36 63.30 -34.34
C GLN A 414 1.53 64.08 -34.98
N ARG A 415 1.26 64.64 -36.16
CA ARG A 415 1.82 65.89 -36.66
C ARG A 415 0.69 66.55 -37.44
N ASP A 416 0.11 67.58 -36.84
CA ASP A 416 -0.22 68.87 -37.44
C ASP A 416 -0.62 69.82 -36.30
#